data_AF-A0A0S8IKA2-F1
#
_entry.id   AF-A0A0S8IKA2-F1
#
_cell.length_a   1.000
_cell.length_b   1.000
_cell.length_c   1.000
_cell.angle_alpha   90.00
_cell.angle_beta   90.00
_cell.angle_gamma   90.00
#
_symmetry.space_group_name_H-M   'P 1'
#
loop_
_entity.id
_entity.type
_entity.pdbx_description
1 polymer ?
#
loop_
_entity_poly.entity_id
_entity_poly.type
_entity_poly.pdbx_seq_one_letter_code
_entity_poly.pdbx_strand_id
1 'polypeptide(L)'
;MDKKKVNELIVVFGVLLILGILLHILFMLNAKLQLVNRKMSSVDSRVNQLLSDISDKSISLDKKFSQIERELGFLNLQVIYGKIRKDGTIAYGTNFSAFKGGVGSYGVIFSAPFAEKPTALVSIEDPRELAGLIRAVPSEAGDRIDISIFSDFNATVPADREFSFVVIGKKK
;
A
#
# COMPACT_ATOMS: atom_id res chain seq x y z
N MET A 1 -64.95 -20.95 51.73
CA MET A 1 -63.89 -21.36 50.77
C MET A 1 -62.70 -21.83 51.60
N ASP A 2 -62.33 -23.11 51.52
CA ASP A 2 -61.28 -23.69 52.37
C ASP A 2 -59.92 -23.01 52.14
N LYS A 3 -59.21 -22.68 53.23
CA LYS A 3 -57.85 -22.08 53.18
C LYS A 3 -56.89 -22.86 52.27
N LYS A 4 -57.09 -24.18 52.15
CA LYS A 4 -56.33 -25.06 51.25
C LYS A 4 -56.50 -24.70 49.77
N LYS A 5 -57.73 -24.42 49.33
CA LYS A 5 -58.03 -24.04 47.93
C LYS A 5 -57.45 -22.67 47.56
N VAL A 6 -57.37 -21.75 48.53
CA VAL A 6 -56.75 -20.42 48.34
C VAL A 6 -55.25 -20.54 48.13
N ASN A 7 -54.56 -21.37 48.93
CA ASN A 7 -53.13 -21.63 48.75
C ASN A 7 -52.81 -22.31 47.42
N GLU A 8 -53.62 -23.30 47.01
CA GLU A 8 -53.45 -23.96 45.70
C GLU A 8 -53.59 -22.96 44.54
N LEU A 9 -54.55 -22.04 44.62
CA LEU A 9 -54.75 -21.01 43.60
C LEU A 9 -53.55 -20.04 43.52
N ILE A 10 -53.01 -19.60 44.66
CA ILE A 10 -51.84 -18.71 44.72
C ILE A 10 -50.61 -19.38 44.09
N VAL A 11 -50.39 -20.67 44.37
CA VAL A 11 -49.29 -21.44 43.79
C VAL A 11 -49.46 -21.56 42.27
N VAL A 12 -50.67 -21.85 41.78
CA VAL A 12 -50.95 -21.94 40.34
C VAL A 12 -50.70 -20.61 39.62
N PHE A 13 -51.16 -19.48 40.18
CA PHE A 13 -50.87 -18.16 39.61
C PHE A 13 -49.37 -17.83 39.63
N GLY A 14 -48.65 -18.18 40.69
CA GLY A 14 -47.20 -18.01 40.77
C GLY A 14 -46.44 -18.80 39.70
N VAL A 15 -46.83 -20.06 39.47
CA VAL A 15 -46.24 -20.91 38.43
C VAL A 15 -46.54 -20.36 37.04
N LEU A 16 -47.77 -19.92 36.77
CA LEU A 16 -48.15 -19.30 35.49
C LEU A 16 -47.40 -18.00 35.22
N LEU A 17 -47.16 -17.17 36.24
CA LEU A 17 -46.37 -15.95 36.13
C LEU A 17 -44.92 -16.26 35.72
N ILE A 18 -44.29 -17.24 36.39
CA ILE A 18 -42.91 -17.66 36.09
C ILE A 18 -42.81 -18.21 34.66
N LEU A 19 -43.78 -19.04 34.25
CA LEU A 19 -43.86 -19.56 32.87
C LEU A 19 -44.02 -18.44 31.84
N GLY A 20 -44.85 -17.44 32.11
CA GLY A 20 -45.03 -16.28 31.24
C GLY A 20 -43.73 -15.46 31.07
N ILE A 21 -43.00 -15.22 32.17
CA ILE A 21 -41.70 -14.53 32.15
C ILE A 21 -40.67 -15.35 31.35
N LEU A 22 -40.61 -16.66 31.58
CA LEU A 22 -39.68 -17.55 30.88
C LEU A 22 -39.95 -17.56 29.37
N LEU A 23 -41.22 -17.65 28.97
CA LEU A 23 -41.63 -17.61 27.56
C LEU A 23 -41.27 -16.25 26.92
N HIS A 24 -41.48 -15.15 27.64
CA HIS A 24 -41.13 -13.81 27.16
C HIS A 24 -39.61 -13.65 26.97
N ILE A 25 -38.80 -14.14 27.91
CA ILE A 25 -37.34 -14.17 27.79
C ILE A 25 -36.91 -15.01 26.58
N LEU A 26 -37.51 -16.19 26.39
CA LEU A 26 -37.23 -17.06 25.25
C LEU A 26 -37.54 -16.37 23.91
N PHE A 27 -38.67 -15.66 23.84
CA PHE A 27 -39.06 -14.90 22.65
C PHE A 27 -38.06 -13.77 22.35
N MET A 28 -37.65 -13.00 23.36
CA MET A 28 -36.64 -11.94 23.20
C MET A 28 -35.28 -12.49 22.75
N LEU A 29 -34.85 -13.63 23.32
CA LEU A 29 -33.60 -14.30 22.92
C LEU A 29 -33.65 -14.75 21.46
N ASN A 30 -34.77 -15.37 21.04
CA ASN A 30 -34.95 -15.80 19.65
C ASN A 30 -34.93 -14.61 18.67
N ALA A 31 -35.60 -13.51 19.01
CA ALA A 31 -35.58 -12.29 18.19
C ALA A 31 -34.17 -11.70 18.05
N LYS A 32 -33.40 -11.66 19.14
CA LYS A 32 -31.99 -11.22 19.10
C LYS A 32 -31.12 -12.15 18.26
N LEU A 33 -31.31 -13.46 18.38
CA LEU A 33 -30.57 -14.46 17.59
C LEU A 33 -30.85 -14.31 16.10
N GLN A 34 -32.11 -14.11 15.71
CA GLN A 34 -32.48 -13.85 14.32
C GLN A 34 -31.85 -12.56 13.78
N LEU A 35 -31.79 -11.49 14.59
CA LEU A 35 -31.13 -10.25 14.20
C LEU A 35 -29.62 -10.44 14.00
N VAL A 36 -28.96 -11.18 14.90
CA VAL A 36 -27.54 -11.50 14.79
C VAL A 36 -27.28 -12.32 13.52
N ASN A 37 -28.07 -13.36 13.24
CA ASN A 37 -27.92 -14.17 12.03
C ASN A 37 -28.08 -13.33 10.74
N ARG A 38 -29.05 -12.41 10.70
CA ARG A 38 -29.21 -11.49 9.56
C ARG A 38 -27.99 -10.57 9.38
N LYS A 39 -27.46 -10.02 10.47
CA LYS A 39 -26.26 -9.19 10.42
C LYS A 39 -25.03 -9.97 9.96
N MET A 40 -24.87 -11.19 10.46
CA MET A 40 -23.75 -12.07 10.10
C MET A 40 -23.79 -12.44 8.62
N SER A 41 -24.96 -12.83 8.10
CA SER A 41 -25.14 -13.08 6.67
C SER A 41 -24.84 -11.85 5.79
N SER A 42 -25.22 -10.64 6.24
CA SER A 42 -24.85 -9.41 5.54
C SER A 42 -23.34 -9.15 5.56
N VAL A 43 -22.67 -9.43 6.67
CA VAL A 43 -21.20 -9.32 6.77
C VAL A 43 -20.53 -10.31 5.83
N ASP A 44 -20.94 -11.57 5.81
CA ASP A 44 -20.37 -12.59 4.93
C ASP A 44 -20.53 -12.22 3.46
N SER A 45 -21.69 -11.70 3.07
CA SER A 45 -21.93 -11.20 1.71
C SER A 45 -20.98 -10.05 1.35
N ARG A 46 -20.77 -9.08 2.25
CA ARG A 46 -19.84 -7.97 2.02
C ARG A 46 -18.39 -8.44 1.95
N VAL A 47 -18.00 -9.41 2.79
CA VAL A 47 -16.65 -9.99 2.77
C VAL A 47 -16.41 -10.71 1.45
N ASN A 48 -17.36 -11.54 0.99
CA ASN A 48 -17.24 -12.24 -0.28
C ASN A 48 -17.18 -11.28 -1.47
N GLN A 49 -17.95 -10.19 -1.44
CA GLN A 49 -17.88 -9.14 -2.45
C GLN A 49 -16.50 -8.47 -2.47
N LEU A 50 -15.96 -8.08 -1.31
CA LEU A 50 -14.63 -7.47 -1.22
C LEU A 50 -13.53 -8.41 -1.73
N LEU A 51 -13.62 -9.71 -1.42
CA LEU A 51 -12.67 -10.70 -1.92
C LEU A 51 -12.74 -10.83 -3.45
N SER A 52 -13.95 -10.79 -4.02
CA SER A 52 -14.14 -10.79 -5.48
C SER A 52 -13.53 -9.54 -6.11
N ASP A 53 -13.83 -8.35 -5.58
CA ASP A 53 -13.32 -7.08 -6.10
C ASP A 53 -11.79 -7.01 -6.04
N ILE A 54 -11.19 -7.51 -4.95
CA ILE A 54 -9.73 -7.61 -4.79
C ILE A 54 -9.14 -8.57 -5.83
N SER A 55 -9.75 -9.75 -6.02
CA SER A 55 -9.33 -10.74 -7.01
C SER A 55 -9.35 -10.15 -8.42
N ASP A 56 -10.45 -9.52 -8.82
CA ASP A 56 -10.61 -8.92 -10.14
C ASP A 56 -9.59 -7.80 -10.38
N LYS A 57 -9.33 -6.98 -9.36
CA LYS A 57 -8.34 -5.91 -9.44
C LYS A 57 -6.91 -6.46 -9.54
N SER A 58 -6.59 -7.54 -8.82
CA SER A 58 -5.30 -8.22 -8.94
C SER A 58 -5.09 -8.73 -10.36
N ILE A 59 -6.07 -9.44 -10.93
CA ILE A 59 -6.01 -9.95 -12.30
C ILE A 59 -5.83 -8.81 -13.32
N SER A 60 -6.52 -7.68 -13.11
CA SER A 60 -6.37 -6.50 -13.97
C SER A 60 -4.96 -5.90 -13.91
N LEU A 61 -4.37 -5.81 -12.71
CA LEU A 61 -3.00 -5.32 -12.52
C LEU A 61 -1.99 -6.27 -13.18
N ASP A 62 -2.13 -7.58 -12.96
CA ASP A 62 -1.24 -8.58 -13.55
C ASP A 62 -1.25 -8.49 -15.08
N LYS A 63 -2.41 -8.35 -15.70
CA LYS A 63 -2.53 -8.14 -17.15
C LYS A 63 -1.79 -6.88 -17.62
N LYS A 64 -1.94 -5.76 -16.89
CA LYS A 64 -1.23 -4.51 -17.21
C LYS A 64 0.27 -4.65 -17.06
N PHE A 65 0.74 -5.29 -15.99
CA PHE A 65 2.16 -5.56 -15.79
C PHE A 65 2.72 -6.46 -16.90
N SER A 66 2.05 -7.56 -17.23
CA SER A 66 2.47 -8.42 -18.35
C SER A 66 2.47 -7.70 -19.70
N GLN A 67 1.55 -6.76 -19.93
CA GLN A 67 1.56 -5.94 -21.14
C GLN A 67 2.78 -5.02 -21.16
N ILE A 68 3.06 -4.32 -20.06
CA ILE A 68 4.23 -3.45 -19.92
C ILE A 68 5.52 -4.27 -20.11
N GLU A 69 5.63 -5.44 -19.47
CA GLU A 69 6.78 -6.33 -19.62
C GLU A 69 6.96 -6.79 -21.07
N ARG A 70 5.88 -7.07 -21.79
CA ARG A 70 5.93 -7.45 -23.20
C ARG A 70 6.38 -6.28 -24.07
N GLU A 71 5.86 -5.09 -23.83
CA GLU A 71 6.24 -3.88 -24.57
C GLU A 71 7.71 -3.50 -24.30
N LEU A 72 8.14 -3.53 -23.03
CA LEU A 72 9.54 -3.32 -22.64
C LEU A 72 10.45 -4.41 -23.21
N GLY A 73 10.04 -5.67 -23.16
CA GLY A 73 10.79 -6.80 -23.70
C GLY A 73 10.93 -6.75 -25.22
N PHE A 74 9.86 -6.36 -25.94
CA PHE A 74 9.91 -6.14 -27.38
C PHE A 74 10.90 -5.04 -27.77
N LEU A 75 10.95 -3.96 -26.98
CA LEU A 75 11.89 -2.85 -27.17
C LEU A 75 13.28 -3.12 -26.56
N ASN A 76 13.48 -4.29 -25.95
CA ASN A 76 14.67 -4.67 -25.16
C ASN A 76 15.08 -3.56 -24.16
N LEU A 77 14.10 -3.00 -23.44
CA LEU A 77 14.30 -1.95 -22.45
C LEU A 77 14.35 -2.52 -21.03
N GLN A 78 15.17 -1.86 -20.21
CA GLN A 78 15.26 -2.06 -18.77
C GLN A 78 14.81 -0.78 -18.07
N VAL A 79 14.16 -0.93 -16.91
CA VAL A 79 13.75 0.17 -16.04
C VAL A 79 14.30 -0.08 -14.65
N ILE A 80 14.98 0.91 -14.07
CA ILE A 80 15.42 0.90 -12.66
C ILE A 80 14.81 2.12 -12.00
N TYR A 81 14.21 1.94 -10.83
CA TYR A 81 13.70 3.03 -10.01
C TYR A 81 14.10 2.83 -8.56
N GLY A 82 14.23 3.93 -7.83
CA GLY A 82 14.62 3.89 -6.43
C GLY A 82 14.50 5.24 -5.75
N LYS A 83 14.74 5.23 -4.44
CA LYS A 83 14.83 6.43 -3.61
C LYS A 83 16.06 6.37 -2.73
N ILE A 84 16.75 7.50 -2.64
CA ILE A 84 17.97 7.68 -1.87
C ILE A 84 17.69 8.68 -0.75
N ARG A 85 18.12 8.34 0.47
CA ARG A 85 18.06 9.24 1.62
C ARG A 85 19.18 10.27 1.55
N LYS A 86 19.05 11.35 2.33
CA LYS A 86 20.01 12.47 2.39
C LYS A 86 21.45 12.05 2.74
N ASP A 87 21.61 10.94 3.45
CA ASP A 87 22.91 10.37 3.84
C ASP A 87 23.53 9.49 2.74
N GLY A 88 22.83 9.25 1.63
CA GLY A 88 23.28 8.40 0.52
C GLY A 88 22.84 6.94 0.64
N THR A 89 22.11 6.57 1.70
CA THR A 89 21.58 5.21 1.85
C THR A 89 20.33 4.99 0.99
N ILE A 90 20.09 3.74 0.58
CA ILE A 90 18.93 3.36 -0.21
C ILE A 90 17.70 3.32 0.70
N ALA A 91 16.67 4.11 0.36
CA ALA A 91 15.37 4.07 1.02
C ALA A 91 14.53 2.90 0.51
N TYR A 92 14.44 2.76 -0.82
CA TYR A 92 13.85 1.62 -1.50
C TYR A 92 14.41 1.51 -2.93
N GLY A 93 14.19 0.35 -3.55
CA GLY A 93 14.66 0.02 -4.90
C GLY A 93 15.66 -1.13 -4.88
N THR A 94 15.90 -1.72 -6.05
CA THR A 94 16.79 -2.88 -6.23
C THR A 94 17.57 -2.75 -7.52
N ASN A 95 18.61 -3.60 -7.70
CA ASN A 95 19.49 -3.62 -8.88
C ASN A 95 20.36 -2.37 -9.06
N PHE A 96 20.65 -1.67 -7.97
CA PHE A 96 21.65 -0.61 -7.93
C PHE A 96 22.30 -0.55 -6.54
N SER A 97 23.49 0.03 -6.48
CA SER A 97 24.08 0.55 -5.26
C SER A 97 24.09 2.08 -5.32
N ALA A 98 24.18 2.72 -4.15
CA ALA A 98 24.26 4.17 -4.05
C ALA A 98 25.41 4.56 -3.13
N PHE A 99 26.02 5.70 -3.42
CA PHE A 99 27.03 6.30 -2.56
C PHE A 99 26.89 7.81 -2.54
N LYS A 100 27.41 8.41 -1.48
CA LYS A 100 27.52 9.87 -1.32
C LYS A 100 28.96 10.28 -1.52
N GLY A 101 29.22 11.09 -2.55
CA GLY A 101 30.56 11.61 -2.86
C GLY A 101 30.92 12.88 -2.10
N GLY A 102 29.92 13.58 -1.55
CA GLY A 102 30.07 14.83 -0.82
C GLY A 102 28.71 15.43 -0.47
N VAL A 103 28.68 16.65 0.04
CA VAL A 103 27.43 17.37 0.28
C VAL A 103 26.68 17.51 -1.05
N GLY A 104 25.41 17.11 -1.08
CA GLY A 104 24.54 17.18 -2.26
C GLY A 104 25.02 16.41 -3.50
N SER A 105 26.04 15.56 -3.39
CA SER A 105 26.61 14.80 -4.50
C SER A 105 26.45 13.30 -4.25
N TYR A 106 25.74 12.63 -5.14
CA TYR A 106 25.37 11.23 -5.05
C TYR A 106 25.72 10.50 -6.34
N GLY A 107 26.02 9.21 -6.22
CA GLY A 107 26.16 8.31 -7.36
C GLY A 107 25.26 7.11 -7.20
N VAL A 108 24.63 6.69 -8.29
CA VAL A 108 23.83 5.45 -8.38
C VAL A 108 24.50 4.55 -9.40
N ILE A 109 24.99 3.39 -8.98
CA ILE A 109 25.65 2.41 -9.85
C ILE A 109 24.71 1.23 -10.07
N PHE A 110 24.44 0.89 -11.32
CA PHE A 110 23.53 -0.20 -11.66
C PHE A 110 24.22 -1.55 -11.56
N SER A 111 23.53 -2.54 -10.99
CA SER A 111 24.05 -3.91 -10.89
C SER A 111 24.24 -4.56 -12.27
N ALA A 112 23.40 -4.19 -13.23
CA ALA A 112 23.54 -4.53 -14.64
C ALA A 112 23.56 -3.24 -15.47
N PRO A 113 24.62 -2.96 -16.24
CA PRO A 113 24.72 -1.76 -17.05
C PRO A 113 23.74 -1.80 -18.22
N PHE A 114 23.27 -0.63 -18.63
CA PHE A 114 22.53 -0.43 -19.87
C PHE A 114 23.44 -0.60 -21.09
N ALA A 115 22.86 -0.95 -22.24
CA ALA A 115 23.61 -1.14 -23.50
C ALA A 115 24.18 0.18 -24.04
N GLU A 116 23.46 1.28 -23.78
CA GLU A 116 23.77 2.64 -24.20
C GLU A 116 23.45 3.60 -23.05
N LYS A 117 23.84 4.88 -23.19
CA LYS A 117 23.52 5.92 -22.20
C LYS A 117 22.01 5.96 -21.93
N PRO A 118 21.57 5.65 -20.69
CA PRO A 118 20.15 5.61 -20.39
C PRO A 118 19.58 7.01 -20.19
N THR A 119 18.26 7.12 -20.25
CA THR A 119 17.53 8.32 -19.82
C THR A 119 17.26 8.21 -18.32
N ALA A 120 17.58 9.25 -17.56
CA ALA A 120 17.29 9.33 -16.14
C ALA A 120 16.40 10.53 -15.81
N LEU A 121 15.44 10.31 -14.93
CA LEU A 121 14.64 11.34 -14.29
C LEU A 121 14.88 11.27 -12.79
N VAL A 122 15.15 12.41 -12.17
CA VAL A 122 15.37 12.54 -10.73
C VAL A 122 14.45 13.62 -10.18
N SER A 123 13.87 13.37 -9.01
CA SER A 123 12.89 14.25 -8.38
C SER A 123 13.13 14.30 -6.88
N ILE A 124 13.03 15.49 -6.30
CA ILE A 124 13.00 15.73 -4.86
C ILE A 124 11.53 15.81 -4.45
N GLU A 125 11.18 15.21 -3.32
CA GLU A 125 9.78 15.13 -2.86
C GLU A 125 9.26 16.40 -2.17
N ASP A 126 10.08 17.44 -1.99
CA ASP A 126 9.62 18.70 -1.41
C ASP A 126 8.86 19.53 -2.46
N PRO A 127 7.54 19.71 -2.33
CA PRO A 127 6.74 20.47 -3.30
C PRO A 127 7.09 21.97 -3.35
N ARG A 128 7.92 22.48 -2.43
CA ARG A 128 8.43 23.85 -2.44
C ARG A 128 9.78 23.98 -3.16
N GLU A 129 10.47 22.87 -3.41
CA GLU A 129 11.77 22.86 -4.09
C GLU A 129 11.58 22.57 -5.58
N LEU A 130 12.13 23.43 -6.43
CA LEU A 130 11.90 23.42 -7.87
C LEU A 130 12.86 22.45 -8.58
N ALA A 131 12.39 21.81 -9.65
CA ALA A 131 13.14 20.79 -10.41
C ALA A 131 14.50 21.25 -10.99
N GLY A 132 14.75 22.57 -11.08
CA GLY A 132 16.02 23.12 -11.55
C GLY A 132 17.18 23.03 -10.54
N LEU A 133 16.94 22.46 -9.35
CA LEU A 133 17.97 22.20 -8.34
C LEU A 133 18.70 20.88 -8.55
N ILE A 134 18.32 20.08 -9.55
CA ILE A 134 18.86 18.74 -9.75
C ILE A 134 19.62 18.68 -11.06
N ARG A 135 20.88 18.24 -10.98
CA ARG A 135 21.67 17.82 -12.13
C ARG A 135 21.89 16.32 -12.05
N ALA A 136 21.24 15.57 -12.94
CA ALA A 136 21.44 14.13 -13.06
C ALA A 136 22.12 13.84 -14.41
N VAL A 137 23.30 13.22 -14.37
CA VAL A 137 24.10 12.92 -15.56
C VAL A 137 24.32 11.40 -15.63
N PRO A 138 23.59 10.70 -16.51
CA PRO A 138 23.88 9.32 -16.83
C PRO A 138 25.26 9.18 -17.48
N SER A 139 26.01 8.15 -17.07
CA SER A 139 27.28 7.76 -17.66
C SER A 139 27.07 7.32 -19.12
N GLU A 140 28.02 7.68 -20.00
CA GLU A 140 28.03 7.22 -21.40
C GLU A 140 28.15 5.69 -21.50
N ALA A 141 28.78 5.04 -20.52
CA ALA A 141 28.88 3.59 -20.45
C ALA A 141 27.60 2.89 -19.97
N GLY A 142 26.60 3.66 -19.53
CA GLY A 142 25.31 3.16 -19.05
C GLY A 142 25.36 2.39 -17.73
N ASP A 143 26.43 2.54 -16.95
CA ASP A 143 26.67 1.81 -15.70
C ASP A 143 26.28 2.59 -14.44
N ARG A 144 26.16 3.92 -14.53
CA ARG A 144 25.82 4.77 -13.39
C ARG A 144 25.11 6.08 -13.75
N ILE A 145 24.59 6.76 -12.75
CA ILE A 145 24.18 8.18 -12.80
C ILE A 145 24.91 8.94 -11.70
N ASP A 146 25.50 10.07 -12.07
CA ASP A 146 26.05 11.04 -11.14
C ASP A 146 25.00 12.16 -10.92
N ILE A 147 24.64 12.40 -9.66
CA ILE A 147 23.55 13.30 -9.26
C ILE A 147 24.12 14.40 -8.36
N SER A 148 23.81 15.64 -8.67
CA SER A 148 24.10 16.81 -7.84
C SER A 148 22.81 17.56 -7.53
N ILE A 149 22.60 17.89 -6.25
CA ILE A 149 21.44 18.63 -5.76
C ILE A 149 21.91 19.94 -5.14
N PHE A 150 21.33 21.05 -5.57
CA PHE A 150 21.66 22.41 -5.16
C PHE A 150 20.61 22.97 -4.20
N SER A 151 20.99 23.91 -3.32
CA SER A 151 20.07 24.50 -2.34
C SER A 151 19.05 25.46 -2.95
N ASP A 152 19.42 26.17 -4.03
CA ASP A 152 18.57 27.10 -4.77
C ASP A 152 19.09 27.27 -6.21
N PHE A 153 18.34 27.95 -7.09
CA PHE A 153 18.67 28.10 -8.51
C PHE A 153 19.97 28.86 -8.78
N ASN A 154 20.38 29.72 -7.85
CA ASN A 154 21.59 30.54 -7.97
C ASN A 154 22.72 29.98 -7.09
N ALA A 155 22.49 28.87 -6.39
CA ALA A 155 23.41 28.30 -5.45
C ALA A 155 24.59 27.66 -6.18
N THR A 156 25.79 28.08 -5.81
CA THR A 156 27.02 27.34 -6.10
C THR A 156 27.28 26.22 -5.08
N VAL A 157 26.42 26.11 -4.06
CA VAL A 157 26.60 25.20 -2.92
C VAL A 157 25.60 24.04 -3.03
N PRO A 158 26.08 22.80 -3.18
CA PRO A 158 25.24 21.61 -3.09
C PRO A 158 24.61 21.46 -1.70
N ALA A 159 23.44 20.80 -1.64
CA ALA A 159 22.74 20.51 -0.39
C ALA A 159 22.28 19.06 -0.31
N ASP A 160 22.41 18.47 0.87
CA ASP A 160 21.92 17.12 1.12
C ASP A 160 20.40 17.08 1.09
N ARG A 161 19.85 16.16 0.28
CA ARG A 161 18.41 15.98 0.07
C ARG A 161 18.09 14.52 -0.17
N GLU A 162 16.87 14.13 0.18
CA GLU A 162 16.31 12.87 -0.29
C GLU A 162 15.78 13.07 -1.71
N PHE A 163 15.92 12.04 -2.54
CA PHE A 163 15.42 12.09 -3.92
C PHE A 163 15.00 10.71 -4.40
N SER A 164 14.06 10.71 -5.33
CA SER A 164 13.60 9.54 -6.06
C SER A 164 14.08 9.64 -7.51
N PHE A 165 14.32 8.51 -8.15
CA PHE A 165 14.76 8.46 -9.53
C PHE A 165 14.12 7.31 -10.30
N VAL A 166 14.02 7.48 -11.61
CA VAL A 166 13.71 6.42 -12.57
C VAL A 166 14.68 6.52 -13.75
N VAL A 167 15.14 5.37 -14.22
CA VAL A 167 16.13 5.21 -15.28
C VAL A 167 15.58 4.22 -16.28
N ILE A 168 15.61 4.59 -17.56
CA ILE A 168 15.11 3.77 -18.66
C ILE A 168 16.16 3.76 -19.76
N GLY A 169 16.46 2.57 -20.29
CA GLY A 169 17.41 2.42 -21.39
C GLY A 169 17.39 1.01 -21.96
N LYS A 170 18.11 0.78 -23.07
CA LYS A 170 18.26 -0.57 -23.61
C LYS A 170 19.02 -1.47 -22.67
N LYS A 171 18.55 -2.70 -22.54
CA LYS A 171 19.23 -3.78 -21.83
C LYS A 171 20.43 -4.25 -22.66
N LYS A 172 21.57 -4.42 -22.00
CA LYS A 172 22.81 -4.94 -22.59
C LYS A 172 22.73 -6.43 -22.88
#